data_AF-A0A920MSS4-F1
#
_entry.id   AF-A0A920MSS4-F1
#
_cell.length_a   1.000
_cell.length_b   1.000
_cell.length_c   1.000
_cell.angle_alpha   90.00
_cell.angle_beta   90.00
_cell.angle_gamma   90.00
#
_symmetry.space_group_name_H-M   'P 1'
#
loop_
_entity.id
_entity.type
_entity.pdbx_description
1 polymer ?
#
loop_
_entity_poly.entity_id
_entity_poly.type
_entity_poly.pdbx_seq_one_letter_code
_entity_poly.pdbx_strand_id
1 'polypeptide(L)' 'MDYVVVVTSHLRLRTERVMERGNLTRDEFLRRLELQWPDEDKVHMADYVIHNNGTKEDLIVESKKVFDLIS' A
#
# COMPACT_ATOMS: atom_id res chain seq x y z
N MET A 1 21.13 0.93 9.71
CA MET A 1 20.43 1.86 8.80
C MET A 1 18.96 1.60 8.98
N ASP A 2 18.17 2.65 9.18
CA ASP A 2 16.71 2.56 9.18
C ASP A 2 16.23 2.79 7.75
N TYR A 3 15.28 1.97 7.29
CA TYR A 3 14.69 2.07 5.95
C TYR A 3 13.19 2.25 6.05
N VAL A 4 12.63 3.11 5.21
CA VAL A 4 11.19 3.33 5.10
C VAL A 4 10.66 2.56 3.90
N VAL A 5 9.86 1.51 4.18
CA VAL A 5 9.20 0.71 3.15
C VAL A 5 7.73 1.08 3.08
N VAL A 6 7.28 1.60 1.92
CA VAL A 6 5.89 1.96 1.68
C VAL A 6 5.22 0.89 0.84
N VAL A 7 4.19 0.25 1.39
CA VAL A 7 3.34 -0.68 0.64
C VAL A 7 2.13 0.09 0.12
N THR A 8 2.04 0.27 -1.19
CA THR A 8 0.93 0.99 -1.84
C THR A 8 0.16 0.13 -2.84
N SER A 9 -1.07 0.50 -3.17
CA SER A 9 -1.91 -0.19 -4.16
C SER A 9 -2.92 0.76 -4.77
N HIS A 10 -3.42 0.46 -5.97
CA HIS A 10 -4.38 1.33 -6.64
C HIS A 10 -5.61 1.60 -5.78
N LEU A 11 -6.03 2.87 -5.75
CA LEU A 11 -7.19 3.34 -5.01
C LEU A 11 -8.45 2.51 -5.28
N ARG A 12 -8.67 2.12 -6.55
CA ARG A 12 -9.80 1.27 -6.95
C ARG A 12 -9.80 -0.08 -6.22
N LEU A 13 -8.65 -0.78 -6.23
CA LEU A 13 -8.49 -2.07 -5.55
C LEU A 13 -8.63 -1.95 -4.03
N ARG A 14 -8.14 -0.85 -3.45
CA ARG A 14 -8.35 -0.57 -2.01
C ARG A 14 -9.83 -0.40 -1.70
N THR A 15 -10.54 0.37 -2.53
CA THR A 15 -11.97 0.63 -2.36
C THR A 15 -12.76 -0.67 -2.46
N GLU A 16 -12.51 -1.48 -3.50
CA GLU A 16 -13.15 -2.78 -3.71
C GLU A 16 -12.95 -3.72 -2.52
N ARG A 17 -11.71 -3.89 -2.06
CA ARG A 17 -11.40 -4.75 -0.90
C ARG A 17 -12.05 -4.25 0.40
N VAL A 18 -12.19 -2.94 0.56
CA VAL A 18 -12.84 -2.36 1.74
C VAL A 18 -14.35 -2.57 1.70
N MET A 19 -14.97 -2.40 0.52
CA MET A 19 -16.39 -2.70 0.31
C MET A 19 -16.69 -4.19 0.48
N GLU A 20 -15.87 -5.08 -0.10
CA GLU A 20 -16.04 -6.54 0.02
C GLU A 20 -15.93 -7.04 1.45
N ARG A 21 -15.04 -6.43 2.25
CA ARG A 21 -14.88 -6.80 3.67
C ARG A 21 -16.02 -6.30 4.55
N GLY A 22 -16.91 -5.43 4.05
CA GLY A 22 -18.10 -4.94 4.75
C GLY A 22 -17.85 -4.13 6.02
N ASN A 23 -16.60 -3.96 6.45
CA ASN A 23 -16.23 -3.34 7.72
C ASN A 23 -16.20 -1.80 7.68
N LEU A 24 -16.43 -1.18 6.52
CA LEU A 24 -16.23 0.24 6.29
C LEU A 24 -17.16 0.72 5.17
N THR A 25 -17.83 1.84 5.42
CA THR A 25 -18.65 2.51 4.40
C THR A 25 -17.78 3.31 3.43
N ARG A 26 -18.32 3.62 2.24
CA ARG A 26 -17.61 4.40 1.21
C ARG A 26 -17.17 5.77 1.71
N ASP A 27 -18.01 6.43 2.49
CA ASP A 27 -17.74 7.75 3.04
C ASP A 27 -16.64 7.71 4.10
N GLU A 28 -16.63 6.71 4.98
CA GLU A 28 -15.54 6.51 5.93
C GLU A 28 -14.22 6.17 5.24
N PHE A 29 -14.26 5.40 4.15
CA PHE A 29 -13.08 5.10 3.35
C PHE A 29 -12.51 6.35 2.69
N LEU A 30 -13.35 7.18 2.04
CA LEU A 30 -12.94 8.43 1.41
C LEU A 30 -12.36 9.41 2.44
N ARG A 31 -13.00 9.55 3.59
CA ARG A 31 -12.52 10.42 4.66
C ARG A 31 -11.18 9.96 5.22
N ARG A 32 -10.95 8.64 5.31
CA ARG A 32 -9.63 8.09 5.67
C ARG A 32 -8.60 8.30 4.57
N LEU A 33 -9.01 8.27 3.31
CA LEU A 33 -8.13 8.52 2.18
C LEU A 33 -7.64 9.97 2.18
N GLU A 34 -8.54 10.94 2.41
CA GLU A 34 -8.21 12.37 2.50
C GLU A 34 -7.26 12.70 3.65
N LEU A 35 -7.27 11.88 4.72
CA LEU A 35 -6.35 12.01 5.85
C LEU A 35 -4.98 11.35 5.60
N GLN A 36 -4.85 10.56 4.54
CA GLN A 36 -3.57 9.97 4.17
C GLN A 36 -2.77 10.94 3.29
N TRP A 37 -1.45 10.85 3.43
CA TRP A 37 -0.52 11.55 2.57
C TRP A 37 -0.75 11.15 1.11
N PRO A 38 -0.64 12.09 0.16
CA PRO A 38 -0.66 11.79 -1.27
C PRO A 38 0.30 10.65 -1.58
N ASP A 39 -0.10 9.75 -2.49
CA ASP A 39 0.74 8.61 -2.85
C ASP A 39 2.12 9.09 -3.38
N GLU A 40 2.17 10.26 -4.03
CA GLU A 40 3.44 10.88 -4.49
C GLU A 40 4.38 11.23 -3.34
N ASP A 41 3.90 11.91 -2.30
CA ASP A 41 4.73 12.29 -1.15
C ASP A 41 5.20 11.05 -0.37
N LYS A 42 4.32 10.05 -0.24
CA LYS A 42 4.64 8.75 0.36
C LYS A 42 5.75 8.03 -0.39
N VAL A 43 5.69 8.01 -1.71
CA VAL A 43 6.70 7.40 -2.58
C VAL A 43 8.02 8.18 -2.46
N HIS A 44 7.95 9.50 -2.36
CA HIS A 44 9.14 10.35 -2.24
C HIS A 44 9.91 10.16 -0.93
N MET A 45 9.22 9.85 0.17
CA MET A 45 9.86 9.58 1.46
C MET A 45 10.27 8.11 1.66
N ALA A 46 9.94 7.23 0.72
CA ALA A 46 10.22 5.81 0.85
C ALA A 46 11.56 5.45 0.20
N ASP A 47 12.38 4.67 0.91
CA ASP A 47 13.54 4.02 0.32
C ASP A 47 13.10 2.90 -0.65
N TYR A 48 12.00 2.22 -0.31
CA TYR A 48 11.41 1.15 -1.12
C TYR A 48 9.90 1.25 -1.18
N VAL A 49 9.35 1.07 -2.38
CA VAL A 49 7.90 1.07 -2.61
C VAL A 49 7.46 -0.28 -3.15
N ILE A 50 6.54 -0.94 -2.45
CA ILE A 50 5.95 -2.21 -2.85
C ILE A 50 4.54 -1.96 -3.37
N HIS A 51 4.30 -2.26 -4.64
CA HIS A 51 3.00 -2.11 -5.28
C HIS A 51 2.17 -3.41 -5.16
N ASN A 52 1.25 -3.46 -4.19
CA ASN A 52 0.31 -4.56 -3.98
C ASN A 52 -0.90 -4.49 -4.94
N ASN A 53 -0.61 -4.43 -6.23
CA ASN A 53 -1.61 -4.37 -7.30
C ASN A 53 -1.99 -5.76 -7.85
N GLY A 54 -1.16 -6.78 -7.57
CA GLY A 54 -1.31 -8.15 -8.06
C GLY A 54 -1.90 -9.11 -7.02
N THR A 55 -1.47 -10.37 -7.08
CA THR A 55 -1.90 -11.42 -6.14
C THR A 55 -1.09 -11.40 -4.85
N LYS A 56 -1.48 -12.26 -3.90
CA LYS A 56 -0.72 -12.44 -2.66
C LYS A 56 0.67 -13.02 -2.93
N GLU A 57 0.83 -13.87 -3.95
CA GLU A 57 2.16 -14.36 -4.35
C GLU A 57 3.07 -13.22 -4.80
N ASP A 58 2.58 -12.31 -5.64
CA ASP A 58 3.36 -11.17 -6.14
C ASP A 58 3.86 -10.30 -4.97
N LEU A 59 2.98 -10.05 -3.99
CA LEU A 59 3.36 -9.31 -2.79
C LEU A 59 4.47 -10.01 -1.99
N ILE A 60 4.41 -11.34 -1.87
CA ILE A 60 5.44 -12.11 -1.15
C ILE A 60 6.78 -12.03 -1.88
N VAL A 61 6.77 -12.13 -3.22
CA VAL A 61 7.99 -12.04 -4.04
C VAL A 61 8.62 -10.66 -3.89
N GLU A 62 7.84 -9.58 -4.04
CA GLU A 62 8.36 -8.21 -3.90
C GLU A 62 8.84 -7.92 -2.48
N SER A 63 8.11 -8.39 -1.46
CA SER A 63 8.54 -8.23 -0.06
C SER A 63 9.85 -8.96 0.23
N LYS A 64 10.04 -10.16 -0.33
CA LYS A 64 11.31 -10.89 -0.21
C LYS A 64 12.45 -10.18 -0.91
N LYS A 65 12.24 -9.65 -2.12
CA LYS A 65 13.27 -8.87 -2.82
C LYS A 65 13.72 -7.67 -2.01
N VAL A 66 12.78 -6.91 -1.44
CA VAL A 66 13.12 -5.76 -0.58
C VAL A 66 13.89 -6.23 0.64
N PHE A 67 13.42 -7.28 1.32
CA PHE A 67 14.09 -7.85 2.49
C PHE A 67 15.53 -8.31 2.19
N ASP A 68 15.75 -9.03 1.10
CA ASP A 68 17.07 -9.50 0.68
C ASP A 68 18.02 -8.34 0.28
N LEU A 69 17.48 -7.17 -0.09
CA LEU A 69 18.27 -5.99 -0.45
C LEU A 69 18.76 -5.19 0.76
N ILE A 70 18.05 -5.28 1.89
CA ILE A 70 18.34 -4.56 3.14
C ILE A 70 18.93 -5.47 4.24
N SER A 71 18.91 -6.79 4.05
CA SER A 71 19.44 -7.80 4.97
C SER A 71 20.86 -8.22 4.62
#